data_AF-A0A7W1XTN6-F1
#
_entry.id   AF-A0A7W1XTN6-F1
#
_cell.length_a   1.000
_cell.length_b   1.000
_cell.length_c   1.000
_cell.angle_alpha   90.00
_cell.angle_beta   90.00
_cell.angle_gamma   90.00
#
_symmetry.space_group_name_H-M   'P 1'
#
loop_
_entity.id
_entity.type
_entity.pdbx_description
1 polymer ?
#
loop_
_entity_poly.entity_id
_entity_poly.type
_entity_poly.pdbx_seq_one_letter_code
_entity_poly.pdbx_strand_id
1 'polypeptide(L)' 'MNQKKKMPEGKYVGTAKVGTKGQIVIPKEIRDLFGIEPGETLLLLADIERGIAVMKADVFDDILDVLHKVQQKSD' A
#
# COMPACT_ATOMS: atom_id res chain seq x y z
N MET A 1 6.18 5.66 -34.26
CA MET A 1 6.67 6.15 -32.96
C MET A 1 5.80 5.56 -31.87
N ASN A 2 6.32 4.60 -31.09
CA ASN A 2 5.55 3.95 -30.02
C ASN A 2 5.58 4.84 -28.78
N GLN A 3 4.49 5.57 -28.51
CA GLN A 3 4.38 6.38 -27.30
C GLN A 3 4.20 5.45 -26.10
N LYS A 4 5.29 5.16 -25.38
CA LYS A 4 5.19 4.65 -24.00
C LYS A 4 4.54 5.76 -23.17
N LYS A 5 3.24 5.64 -22.93
CA LYS A 5 2.49 6.47 -21.98
C LYS A 5 3.23 6.38 -20.64
N LYS A 6 3.98 7.43 -20.27
CA LYS A 6 4.67 7.48 -18.98
C LYS A 6 3.60 7.42 -17.90
N MET A 7 3.75 6.49 -16.96
CA MET A 7 2.91 6.44 -15.77
C MET A 7 2.97 7.80 -15.06
N PRO A 8 1.86 8.30 -14.50
CA PRO A 8 1.90 9.52 -13.70
C PRO A 8 2.93 9.38 -12.57
N GLU A 9 3.60 10.48 -12.25
CA GLU A 9 4.57 10.51 -11.16
C GLU A 9 3.92 10.02 -9.86
N GLY A 10 4.65 9.18 -9.12
CA GLY A 10 4.15 8.57 -7.89
C GLY A 10 3.04 7.51 -8.07
N LYS A 11 2.78 7.02 -9.29
CA LYS A 11 1.79 5.96 -9.54
C LYS A 11 2.45 4.71 -10.14
N TYR A 12 1.99 3.55 -9.69
CA TYR A 12 2.40 2.24 -10.19
C TYR A 12 1.18 1.35 -10.43
N VAL A 13 1.18 0.61 -11.53
CA VAL A 13 0.19 -0.44 -11.84
C VAL A 13 0.95 -1.64 -12.36
N GLY A 14 0.73 -2.80 -11.76
CA GLY A 14 1.35 -4.05 -12.17
C GLY A 14 0.71 -5.24 -11.47
N THR A 15 1.15 -6.43 -11.84
CA THR A 15 0.74 -7.69 -11.19
C THR A 15 1.93 -8.29 -10.45
N ALA A 16 1.65 -9.00 -9.36
CA ALA A 16 2.63 -9.78 -8.62
C ALA A 16 2.12 -11.22 -8.49
N LYS A 17 3.05 -12.19 -8.51
CA LYS A 17 2.72 -13.59 -8.24
C LYS A 17 2.88 -13.88 -6.75
N VAL A 18 2.00 -14.72 -6.23
CA VAL A 18 2.13 -15.28 -4.89
C VAL A 18 3.15 -16.41 -4.94
N GLY A 19 4.15 -16.33 -4.06
CA GLY A 19 5.17 -17.35 -3.89
C GLY A 19 4.63 -18.61 -3.20
N THR A 20 5.47 -19.65 -3.15
CA THR A 20 5.07 -20.97 -2.62
C THR A 20 4.70 -20.97 -1.13
N LYS A 21 5.07 -19.92 -0.37
CA LYS A 21 4.70 -19.76 1.04
C LYS A 21 3.61 -18.70 1.25
N GLY A 22 2.90 -18.31 0.19
CA GLY A 22 1.85 -17.28 0.28
C GLY A 22 2.37 -15.84 0.31
N GLN A 23 3.69 -15.62 0.18
CA GLN A 23 4.26 -14.28 0.18
C GLN A 23 4.16 -13.61 -1.19
N ILE A 24 3.95 -12.30 -1.19
CA ILE A 24 4.13 -11.45 -2.38
C ILE A 24 5.43 -10.67 -2.24
N VAL A 25 6.17 -10.50 -3.34
CA VAL A 25 7.36 -9.66 -3.37
C VAL A 25 6.93 -8.25 -3.78
N ILE A 26 7.19 -7.26 -2.93
CA ILE A 26 7.03 -5.85 -3.30
C ILE A 26 8.12 -5.53 -4.35
N PRO A 27 7.75 -5.15 -5.59
CA PRO A 27 8.71 -4.78 -6.62
C PRO A 27 9.64 -3.66 -6.16
N LYS A 28 10.88 -3.65 -6.67
CA LYS A 28 11.89 -2.67 -6.25
C LYS A 28 11.41 -1.24 -6.49
N GLU A 29 10.76 -1.00 -7.62
CA GLU A 29 10.25 0.30 -8.02
C GLU A 29 9.22 0.85 -7.02
N ILE A 30 8.42 -0.03 -6.41
CA ILE A 30 7.46 0.36 -5.36
C ILE A 30 8.20 0.62 -4.05
N ARG A 31 9.18 -0.21 -3.70
CA ARG A 31 10.01 0.02 -2.50
C ARG A 31 10.72 1.36 -2.56
N ASP A 32 11.35 1.66 -3.70
CA ASP A 32 12.06 2.93 -3.92
C ASP A 32 11.08 4.12 -3.89
N LEU A 33 9.86 3.96 -4.43
CA LEU A 33 8.83 5.00 -4.42
C LEU A 33 8.33 5.35 -3.01
N PHE A 34 8.16 4.35 -2.16
CA PHE A 34 7.62 4.53 -0.81
C PHE A 34 8.69 4.53 0.30
N GLY A 35 9.97 4.41 -0.07
CA GLY A 35 11.08 4.30 0.89
C GLY A 35 10.87 3.14 1.87
N ILE A 36 10.60 1.95 1.34
CA ILE A 36 10.41 0.72 2.13
C ILE A 36 11.72 -0.04 2.20
N GLU A 37 12.24 -0.19 3.41
CA GLU A 37 13.54 -0.85 3.66
C GLU A 37 13.40 -2.26 4.25
N PRO A 38 14.38 -3.16 4.02
CA PRO A 38 14.38 -4.47 4.65
C PRO A 38 14.35 -4.37 6.19
N GLY A 39 13.43 -5.13 6.81
CA GLY A 39 13.25 -5.13 8.26
C GLY A 39 12.22 -4.12 8.77
N GLU A 40 11.74 -3.21 7.92
CA GLU A 40 10.60 -2.36 8.28
C GLU A 40 9.31 -3.20 8.45
N THR A 41 8.47 -2.75 9.38
CA THR A 41 7.13 -3.30 9.58
C THR A 41 6.13 -2.48 8.77
N LEU A 42 5.30 -3.19 8.01
CA LEU A 42 4.21 -2.60 7.22
C LEU A 42 2.87 -3.02 7.82
N LEU A 43 1.91 -2.10 7.80
CA LEU A 43 0.52 -2.36 8.14
C LEU A 43 -0.17 -3.06 6.96
N LEU A 44 -0.85 -4.15 7.23
CA LEU A 44 -1.66 -4.90 6.27
C LEU A 44 -3.14 -4.76 6.64
N LEU A 45 -3.92 -4.17 5.75
CA LEU A 45 -5.36 -4.05 5.87
C LEU A 45 -6.03 -4.93 4.83
N ALA A 46 -7.10 -5.64 5.21
CA ALA A 46 -7.82 -6.53 4.32
C ALA A 46 -9.34 -6.41 4.53
N ASP A 47 -10.05 -6.31 3.42
CA ASP A 47 -11.51 -6.26 3.36
C ASP A 47 -11.98 -7.05 2.13
N ILE A 48 -13.04 -7.84 2.28
CA ILE A 48 -13.48 -8.76 1.21
C ILE A 48 -13.98 -7.99 -0.03
N GLU A 49 -14.61 -6.83 0.16
CA GLU A 49 -15.17 -6.04 -0.94
C GLU A 49 -14.14 -5.12 -1.58
N ARG A 50 -13.12 -4.70 -0.81
CA ARG A 50 -12.12 -3.68 -1.22
C ARG A 50 -10.75 -4.26 -1.55
N GLY A 51 -10.46 -5.49 -1.10
CA GLY A 51 -9.17 -6.14 -1.29
C GLY A 51 -8.17 -5.86 -0.17
N ILE A 52 -6.88 -5.87 -0.51
CA ILE A 52 -5.77 -5.75 0.44
C ILE A 52 -5.04 -4.42 0.20
N ALA A 53 -4.77 -3.68 1.29
CA ALA A 53 -3.92 -2.50 1.29
C ALA A 53 -2.68 -2.72 2.16
N VAL A 54 -1.54 -2.19 1.71
CA VAL A 54 -0.25 -2.22 2.41
C VAL A 54 0.20 -0.78 2.64
N MET A 55 0.54 -0.44 3.88
CA MET A 55 0.91 0.91 4.28
C MET A 55 2.12 0.89 5.22
N LYS A 56 2.87 1.99 5.30
CA LYS A 56 3.90 2.13 6.33
C LYS A 56 3.22 2.26 7.70
N ALA A 57 3.82 1.67 8.73
CA ALA A 57 3.24 1.64 10.07
C ALA A 57 3.25 3.02 10.76
N ASP A 58 4.13 3.92 10.36
CA ASP A 58 4.18 5.31 10.83
C ASP A 58 2.92 6.12 10.45
N VAL A 59 2.21 5.72 9.39
CA VAL A 59 0.92 6.32 8.98
C VAL A 59 -0.24 5.85 9.88
N PHE A 60 -0.03 4.86 10.75
CA PHE A 60 -1.10 4.29 11.57
C PHE A 60 -1.70 5.32 12.55
N ASP A 61 -0.87 6.17 13.16
CA ASP A 61 -1.33 7.19 14.10
C ASP A 61 -2.26 8.20 13.41
N ASP A 62 -1.91 8.63 12.19
CA ASP A 62 -2.77 9.51 11.38
C ASP A 62 -4.10 8.84 11.00
N ILE A 63 -4.09 7.54 10.70
CA ILE A 63 -5.30 6.78 10.38
C ILE A 63 -6.19 6.59 11.61
N LEU A 64 -5.60 6.27 12.77
CA LEU A 64 -6.34 6.15 14.03
C LEU A 64 -7.06 7.45 14.37
N ASP A 65 -6.39 8.58 14.20
CA ASP A 65 -6.98 9.90 14.41
C ASP A 65 -8.16 10.17 13.47
N VAL A 66 -8.06 9.75 12.21
CA VAL A 66 -9.17 9.85 11.25
C VAL A 66 -10.31 8.92 11.63
N LEU A 67 -10.03 7.66 11.98
CA LEU A 67 -11.06 6.68 12.38
C LEU A 67 -11.81 7.12 13.64
N HIS A 68 -11.09 7.63 14.64
CA HIS A 68 -11.70 8.20 15.85
C HIS A 68 -12.63 9.38 15.53
N LYS A 69 -12.25 10.25 14.60
CA LYS A 69 -13.10 11.38 14.16
C LYS A 69 -14.33 10.94 13.37
N VAL A 70 -14.22 9.85 12.60
CA VAL A 70 -15.36 9.28 11.86
C VAL A 70 -16.39 8.67 12.81
N GLN A 71 -15.96 8.00 13.90
CA GLN A 71 -16.89 7.44 14.88
C GLN A 71 -17.65 8.52 15.67
N GLN A 72 -17.01 9.65 15.98
CA GLN A 72 -17.65 10.76 16.72
C GLN A 72 -18.66 11.59 15.91
N LYS A 73 -18.69 11.44 14.58
CA LYS A 73 -19.63 12.16 13.69
C LYS A 73 -20.91 11.38 13.38
N SER A 74 -21.11 10.24 14.03
CA SER A 74 -22.29 9.38 13.87
C SER A 74 -23.38 9.62 14.91
N ASP A 75 -23.17 10.56 15.84
CA ASP A 75 -24.16 11.05 16.82
C ASP A 75 -24.63 12.47 16.47
#